data_AF-A0A3M2A536-F1
#
_entry.id   AF-A0A3M2A536-F1
#
_cell.length_a   1.000
_cell.length_b   1.000
_cell.length_c   1.000
_cell.angle_alpha   90.00
_cell.angle_beta   90.00
_cell.angle_gamma   90.00
#
_symmetry.space_group_name_H-M   'P 1'
#
loop_
_entity.id
_entity.type
_entity.pdbx_description
1 polymer ?
#
loop_
_entity_poly.entity_id
_entity_poly.type
_entity_poly.pdbx_seq_one_letter_code
_entity_poly.pdbx_strand_id
1 'polypeptide(L)' 'PGNRLEALKGDRAGQYSIRINEQYRICFIWTEAGPEEVEIVDYH' A
#
# COMPACT_ATOMS: atom_id res chain seq x y z
N PRO A 1 -0.52 -12.02 -15.36
CA PRO A 1 -0.87 -10.62 -14.99
C PRO A 1 -2.06 -10.60 -14.02
N GLY A 2 -1.78 -10.56 -12.72
CA GLY A 2 -2.80 -10.62 -11.68
C GLY A 2 -2.35 -9.80 -10.49
N ASN A 3 -2.65 -8.51 -10.50
CA ASN A 3 -2.41 -7.67 -9.34
C ASN A 3 -3.46 -8.04 -8.28
N ARG A 4 -3.03 -8.78 -7.26
CA ARG A 4 -3.80 -9.10 -6.06
C ARG A 4 -3.79 -7.87 -5.16
N LEU A 5 -4.75 -6.99 -5.37
CA LEU A 5 -5.09 -5.90 -4.45
C LEU A 5 -5.71 -6.50 -3.18
N GLU A 6 -4.98 -6.44 -2.07
CA GLU A 6 -5.48 -6.85 -0.75
C GLU A 6 -5.76 -5.60 0.09
N ALA A 7 -7.02 -5.40 0.45
CA ALA A 7 -7.43 -4.34 1.37
C ALA A 7 -7.03 -4.70 2.80
N LEU A 8 -6.25 -3.84 3.45
CA LEU A 8 -5.87 -4.01 4.86
C LEU A 8 -7.03 -3.61 5.79
N LYS A 9 -7.25 -4.37 6.88
CA LYS A 9 -8.25 -4.09 7.93
C LYS A 9 -7.56 -3.69 9.24
N GLY A 10 -8.22 -2.88 10.07
CA GLY A 10 -7.70 -2.35 11.35
C GLY A 10 -7.50 -0.83 11.28
N ASP A 11 -6.53 -0.28 12.03
CA ASP A 11 -6.19 1.17 12.07
C ASP A 11 -5.70 1.74 10.72
N ARG A 12 -5.51 0.88 9.71
CA ARG A 12 -5.09 1.21 8.34
C ARG A 12 -6.21 1.01 7.30
N ALA A 13 -7.47 0.93 7.72
CA ALA A 13 -8.60 0.87 6.80
C ALA A 13 -8.57 2.08 5.83
N GLY A 14 -8.44 1.81 4.53
CA GLY A 14 -8.27 2.85 3.49
C GLY A 14 -6.84 3.00 2.96
N GLN A 15 -5.85 2.33 3.57
CA GLN A 15 -4.51 2.24 3.02
C GLN A 15 -4.35 1.02 2.10
N TYR A 16 -3.58 1.23 1.05
CA TYR A 16 -3.22 0.26 0.03
C TYR A 16 -1.72 0.02 0.11
N SER A 17 -1.27 -1.16 -0.32
CA SER A 17 0.16 -1.42 -0.47
C SER A 17 0.51 -2.09 -1.79
N ILE A 18 1.64 -1.71 -2.38
CA ILE A 18 2.24 -2.33 -3.56
C ILE A 18 3.59 -2.92 -3.17
N ARG A 19 3.80 -4.21 -3.48
CA ARG A 19 5.09 -4.88 -3.25
C ARG A 19 6.09 -4.47 -4.34
N ILE A 20 7.27 -3.99 -3.92
CA ILE A 20 8.38 -3.72 -4.84
C ILE A 20 9.22 -5.00 -5.01
N ASN A 21 9.65 -5.60 -3.90
CA ASN A 21 10.40 -6.85 -3.87
C ASN A 21 10.14 -7.61 -2.56
N GLU A 22 11.02 -8.54 -2.17
CA GLU A 22 10.88 -9.28 -0.91
C GLU A 22 10.99 -8.38 0.32
N GLN A 23 11.77 -7.29 0.22
CA GLN A 23 12.11 -6.40 1.33
C GLN A 23 11.23 -5.15 1.42
N TYR A 24 10.80 -4.57 0.30
CA TYR A 24 10.17 -3.25 0.31
C TYR A 24 8.72 -3.28 -0.18
N ARG A 25 7.91 -2.43 0.46
CA ARG A 25 6.54 -2.11 0.05
C ARG A 25 6.33 -0.60 0.00
N ILE A 26 5.48 -0.16 -0.92
CA ILE A 26 4.91 1.19 -0.91
C ILE A 26 3.55 1.11 -0.22
N CYS A 27 3.32 1.95 0.78
CA CYS A 27 2.00 2.16 1.40
C CYS A 27 1.47 3.54 0.98
N PHE A 28 0.17 3.65 0.72
CA PHE A 28 -0.48 4.91 0.37
C PHE A 28 -1.98 4.88 0.68
N ILE A 29 -2.61 6.04 0.79
CA ILE A 29 -4.07 6.21 0.81
C ILE A 29 -4.53 6.59 -0.59
N TRP A 30 -5.64 6.02 -1.05
CA TRP A 30 -6.26 6.45 -2.31
C TRP A 30 -7.37 7.47 -2.04
N THR A 31 -7.16 8.71 -2.50
CA THR A 31 -8.16 9.80 -2.42
C THR A 31 -8.72 10.11 -3.81
N GLU A 32 -9.72 10.99 -3.88
CA GLU A 32 -10.26 11.45 -5.17
C GLU A 32 -9.22 12.23 -6.01
N ALA A 33 -8.23 12.84 -5.35
CA ALA A 33 -7.15 13.58 -6.01
C ALA A 33 -5.98 12.68 -6.44
N GLY A 34 -5.88 11.46 -5.91
CA GLY A 34 -4.83 10.49 -6.24
C GLY A 34 -4.23 9.82 -5.00
N PRO A 35 -3.01 9.25 -5.11
CA PRO A 35 -2.32 8.65 -3.97
C PRO A 35 -1.75 9.73 -3.04
N GLU A 36 -2.11 9.63 -1.76
CA GLU A 36 -1.60 10.49 -0.68
C GLU A 36 -0.89 9.65 0.39
N GLU A 37 -0.12 10.31 1.25
CA GLU A 37 0.65 9.67 2.34
C GLU A 37 1.51 8.48 1.84
N VAL A 38 2.24 8.71 0.73
CA VAL A 38 3.03 7.68 0.07
C VAL A 38 4.34 7.44 0.84
N GLU A 39 4.52 6.21 1.33
CA GLU A 39 5.69 5.81 2.12
C GLU A 39 6.31 4.52 1.58
N ILE A 40 7.65 4.41 1.64
CA ILE A 40 8.37 3.15 1.41
C ILE A 40 8.71 2.55 2.77
N VAL A 41 8.22 1.34 3.02
CA VAL A 41 8.46 0.60 4.26
C VAL A 41 9.29 -0.66 3.98
N ASP A 42 10.24 -0.95 4.88
CA ASP A 42 10.90 -2.24 4.95
C ASP A 42 9.96 -3.23 5.66
N TYR A 43 9.85 -4.44 5.12
CA TYR A 43 8.97 -5.50 5.59
C TYR A 43 9.73 -6.62 6.35
N HIS A 44 10.98 -6.40 6.78
CA HIS A 44 11.73 -7.34 7.64
C HIS A 44 11.60 -7.07 9.14
#